data_AF-A0A7Y4UGG4-F1
#
_entry.id   AF-A0A7Y4UGG4-F1
#
_cell.length_a   1.000
_cell.length_b   1.000
_cell.length_c   1.000
_cell.angle_alpha   90.00
_cell.angle_beta   90.00
_cell.angle_gamma   90.00
#
_symmetry.space_group_name_H-M   'P 1'
#
loop_
_entity.id
_entity.type
_entity.pdbx_description
1 polymer ?
#
loop_
_entity_poly.entity_id
_entity_poly.type
_entity_poly.pdbx_seq_one_letter_code
_entity_poly.pdbx_strand_id
1 'polypeptide(L)'
;MTALAAAPALTKADAYELAQEHCDSIITTLRSAPAQQMTHSQLEELLATEGRELLRRLLQAHLEERGPGGVSEPVVDAIGLAHTHQRKQTRSFKTLFGVVTLKRQGYGGRGQESLHPLDAQLQLPPENLSYPLQRRVA
;
A
#
# COMPACT_ATOMS: atom_id res chain seq x y z
N MET A 1 -9.08 36.81 -0.11
CA MET A 1 -7.85 36.25 -0.72
C MET A 1 -7.28 35.24 0.25
N THR A 2 -7.65 33.96 0.09
CA THR A 2 -7.18 32.88 0.97
C THR A 2 -6.34 31.97 0.11
N ALA A 3 -5.04 31.91 0.42
CA ALA A 3 -4.04 31.21 -0.36
C ALA A 3 -4.35 29.71 -0.42
N LEU A 4 -4.67 29.24 -1.62
CA LEU A 4 -4.71 27.82 -1.97
C LEU A 4 -3.27 27.32 -1.88
N ALA A 5 -2.94 26.55 -0.84
CA ALA A 5 -1.62 25.95 -0.70
C ALA A 5 -1.37 25.04 -1.91
N ALA A 6 -0.35 25.40 -2.70
CA ALA A 6 0.09 24.63 -3.85
C ALA A 6 0.50 23.22 -3.38
N ALA A 7 -0.10 22.19 -3.99
CA ALA A 7 0.40 20.84 -3.88
C ALA A 7 1.85 20.80 -4.41
N PRO A 8 2.83 20.28 -3.64
CA PRO A 8 4.19 20.22 -4.13
C PRO A 8 4.29 19.16 -5.24
N ALA A 9 4.80 19.64 -6.38
CA ALA A 9 5.36 18.96 -7.56
C ALA A 9 5.49 17.42 -7.55
N LEU A 10 4.85 16.78 -8.54
CA LEU A 10 5.35 15.57 -9.19
C LEU A 10 6.81 15.84 -9.58
N THR A 11 7.81 15.06 -9.17
CA THR A 11 8.10 13.72 -9.72
C THR A 11 8.79 12.83 -8.68
N LYS A 12 8.00 12.12 -7.88
CA LYS A 12 8.41 10.77 -7.47
C LYS A 12 8.28 9.92 -8.74
N ALA A 13 9.19 8.98 -9.02
CA ALA A 13 8.93 7.99 -10.09
C ALA A 13 7.48 7.51 -9.95
N ASP A 14 6.71 7.52 -11.04
CA ASP A 14 5.25 7.38 -10.97
C ASP A 14 4.95 6.08 -10.22
N ALA A 15 4.45 6.20 -8.98
CA ALA A 15 4.25 5.05 -8.10
C ALA A 15 3.31 4.02 -8.74
N TYR A 16 2.50 4.47 -9.71
CA TYR A 16 1.53 3.68 -10.44
C TYR A 16 2.04 3.11 -11.76
N GLU A 17 3.29 3.39 -12.17
CA GLU A 17 3.87 2.90 -13.44
C GLU A 17 3.71 1.38 -13.57
N LEU A 18 4.09 0.63 -12.53
CA LEU A 18 3.95 -0.84 -12.51
C LEU A 18 2.49 -1.33 -12.60
N ALA A 19 1.53 -0.53 -12.13
CA ALA A 19 0.11 -0.85 -12.23
C ALA A 19 -0.45 -0.52 -13.62
N GLN A 20 -0.01 0.58 -14.21
CA GLN A 20 -0.33 0.98 -15.58
C GLN A 20 0.21 -0.05 -16.58
N GLU A 21 1.49 -0.40 -16.49
CA GLU A 21 2.13 -1.44 -17.30
C GLU A 21 1.38 -2.78 -17.21
N HIS A 22 0.91 -3.14 -16.01
CA HIS A 22 0.12 -4.36 -15.81
C HIS A 22 -1.23 -4.28 -16.50
N CYS A 23 -1.92 -3.14 -16.38
CA CYS A 23 -3.19 -2.91 -17.06
C CYS A 23 -3.03 -3.00 -18.59
N ASP A 24 -1.98 -2.36 -19.13
CA ASP A 24 -1.65 -2.41 -20.55
C ASP A 24 -1.32 -3.84 -21.01
N SER A 25 -0.63 -4.62 -20.17
CA SER A 25 -0.35 -6.03 -20.43
C SER A 25 -1.63 -6.88 -20.48
N ILE A 26 -2.58 -6.65 -19.57
CA ILE A 26 -3.90 -7.30 -19.59
C ILE A 26 -4.62 -6.97 -20.89
N ILE A 27 -4.72 -5.68 -21.24
CA ILE A 27 -5.39 -5.22 -22.48
C ILE A 27 -4.74 -5.85 -23.71
N THR A 28 -3.41 -5.89 -23.76
CA THR A 28 -2.65 -6.52 -24.85
C THR A 28 -2.97 -8.01 -24.96
N THR A 29 -3.05 -8.70 -23.83
CA THR A 29 -3.41 -10.13 -23.77
C THR A 29 -4.82 -10.36 -24.31
N LEU A 30 -5.80 -9.55 -23.87
CA LEU A 30 -7.19 -9.67 -24.33
C LEU A 30 -7.37 -9.38 -25.84
N ARG A 31 -6.48 -8.56 -26.41
CA ARG A 31 -6.45 -8.26 -27.86
C ARG A 31 -5.74 -9.34 -28.68
N SER A 32 -5.07 -10.31 -28.04
CA SER A 32 -4.30 -11.34 -28.73
C SER A 32 -5.19 -12.39 -29.40
N ALA A 33 -4.70 -13.00 -30.48
CA ALA A 33 -5.42 -14.10 -31.16
C ALA A 33 -5.75 -15.29 -30.23
N PRO A 34 -4.87 -15.71 -29.29
CA PRO A 34 -5.22 -16.72 -28.30
C PRO A 34 -6.44 -16.35 -27.43
N ALA A 35 -6.53 -15.10 -26.97
CA ALA A 35 -7.65 -14.66 -26.15
C ALA A 35 -8.98 -14.66 -26.91
N GLN A 36 -8.95 -14.44 -28.23
CA GLN A 36 -10.15 -14.54 -29.08
C GLN A 36 -10.69 -15.98 -29.22
N GLN A 37 -9.86 -16.99 -28.92
CA GLN A 37 -10.25 -18.40 -28.92
C GLN A 37 -10.62 -18.92 -27.53
N MET A 38 -10.48 -18.09 -26.49
CA MET A 38 -10.85 -18.48 -25.13
C MET A 38 -12.37 -18.56 -24.99
N THR A 39 -12.82 -19.52 -24.18
CA THR A 39 -14.20 -19.55 -23.72
C THR A 39 -14.46 -18.41 -22.74
N HIS A 40 -15.74 -18.12 -22.50
CA HIS A 40 -16.13 -17.12 -21.50
C HIS A 40 -15.52 -17.39 -20.12
N SER A 41 -15.60 -18.64 -19.62
CA SER A 41 -15.03 -19.00 -18.32
C SER A 41 -13.51 -18.84 -18.26
N GLN A 42 -12.79 -19.12 -19.35
CA GLN A 42 -11.34 -18.90 -19.41
C GLN A 42 -10.98 -17.41 -19.34
N LEU A 43 -11.77 -16.53 -19.98
CA LEU A 43 -11.60 -15.08 -19.87
C LEU A 43 -11.89 -14.59 -18.45
N GLU A 44 -12.92 -15.12 -17.79
CA GLU A 44 -13.23 -14.78 -16.40
C GLU A 44 -12.10 -15.18 -15.46
N GLU A 45 -11.55 -16.38 -15.59
CA GLU A 45 -10.42 -16.87 -14.76
C GLU A 45 -9.15 -16.03 -14.96
N LEU A 46 -8.83 -15.70 -16.22
CA LEU A 46 -7.73 -14.80 -16.57
C LEU A 46 -7.91 -13.43 -15.92
N LEU A 47 -9.07 -12.80 -16.12
CA LEU A 47 -9.38 -11.47 -15.57
C LEU A 47 -9.42 -11.47 -14.04
N ALA A 48 -9.95 -12.53 -13.42
CA ALA A 48 -9.98 -12.66 -11.96
C ALA A 48 -8.56 -12.72 -11.37
N THR A 49 -7.64 -13.40 -12.04
CA THR A 49 -6.24 -13.53 -11.61
C THR A 49 -5.48 -12.23 -11.85
N GLU A 50 -5.47 -11.76 -13.09
CA GLU A 50 -4.69 -10.58 -13.48
C GLU A 50 -5.26 -9.28 -12.90
N GLY A 51 -6.59 -9.16 -12.83
CA GLY A 51 -7.25 -8.02 -12.19
C GLY A 51 -6.98 -7.96 -10.69
N ARG A 52 -6.84 -9.11 -10.01
CA ARG A 52 -6.45 -9.12 -8.59
C ARG A 52 -5.03 -8.62 -8.40
N GLU A 53 -4.10 -8.99 -9.27
CA GLU A 53 -2.73 -8.47 -9.23
C GLU A 53 -2.69 -6.97 -9.55
N LEU A 54 -3.50 -6.49 -10.52
CA LEU A 54 -3.66 -5.06 -10.78
C LEU A 54 -4.11 -4.30 -9.52
N LEU A 55 -5.16 -4.78 -8.85
CA LEU A 55 -5.68 -4.17 -7.62
C LEU A 55 -4.63 -4.18 -6.50
N ARG A 56 -3.84 -5.25 -6.38
CA ARG A 56 -2.73 -5.34 -5.43
C ARG A 56 -1.65 -4.28 -5.73
N ARG A 57 -1.28 -4.09 -7.00
CA ARG A 57 -0.32 -3.06 -7.44
C ARG A 57 -0.82 -1.64 -7.18
N LEU A 58 -2.10 -1.37 -7.46
CA LEU A 58 -2.71 -0.08 -7.15
C LEU A 58 -2.68 0.24 -5.65
N LEU A 59 -3.00 -0.75 -4.81
CA LEU A 59 -2.91 -0.58 -3.35
C LEU A 59 -1.46 -0.34 -2.88
N GLN A 60 -0.50 -1.08 -3.45
CA GLN A 60 0.93 -0.90 -3.20
C GLN A 60 1.38 0.53 -3.54
N ALA A 61 1.09 0.98 -4.77
CA ALA A 61 1.42 2.30 -5.29
C ALA A 61 0.86 3.43 -4.40
N HIS A 62 -0.42 3.35 -4.04
CA HIS A 62 -1.07 4.33 -3.17
C HIS A 62 -0.42 4.43 -1.78
N LEU A 63 -0.03 3.29 -1.21
CA LEU A 63 0.64 3.27 0.09
C LEU A 63 2.10 3.75 0.02
N GLU A 64 2.75 3.60 -1.13
CA GLU A 64 4.09 4.14 -1.42
C GLU A 64 4.06 5.64 -1.66
N GLU A 65 3.05 6.15 -2.37
CA GLU A 65 2.81 7.57 -2.62
C GLU A 65 2.72 8.33 -1.30
N ARG A 66 1.92 7.82 -0.36
CA ARG A 66 1.81 8.29 1.04
C ARG A 66 3.14 8.27 1.80
N GLY A 67 4.13 7.54 1.29
CA GLY A 67 5.48 7.51 1.82
C GLY A 67 5.60 6.80 3.18
N PRO A 68 6.76 6.93 3.84
CA PRO A 68 7.03 6.20 5.08
C PRO A 68 6.32 6.78 6.31
N GLY A 69 5.70 7.97 6.22
CA GLY A 69 4.99 8.59 7.35
C GLY A 69 5.90 9.23 8.39
N GLY A 70 7.01 9.81 7.97
CA GLY A 70 7.92 10.53 8.86
C GLY A 70 7.33 11.86 9.33
N VAL A 71 7.30 12.05 10.64
CA VAL A 71 7.02 13.29 11.38
C VAL A 71 8.35 13.87 11.89
N SER A 72 8.51 15.19 11.80
CA SER A 72 9.71 15.91 12.26
C SER A 72 9.80 16.06 13.77
N GLU A 73 8.66 16.07 14.45
CA GLU A 73 8.56 16.23 15.90
C GLU A 73 8.73 14.89 16.64
N PRO A 74 9.17 14.91 17.92
CA PRO A 74 9.17 13.72 18.76
C PRO A 74 7.75 13.15 18.88
N VAL A 75 7.60 11.86 18.63
CA VAL A 75 6.31 11.18 18.80
C VAL A 75 6.14 10.85 20.27
N VAL A 76 5.04 11.27 20.87
CA VAL A 76 4.74 11.04 22.28
C VAL A 76 3.72 9.91 22.42
N ASP A 77 3.95 8.98 23.34
CA ASP A 77 3.02 7.90 23.64
C ASP A 77 1.82 8.38 24.49
N ALA A 78 0.88 7.47 24.78
CA ALA A 78 -0.29 7.79 25.60
C ALA A 78 0.03 8.16 27.06
N ILE A 79 1.25 7.89 27.52
CA ILE A 79 1.73 8.10 28.90
C ILE A 79 2.62 9.36 28.97
N GLY A 80 2.86 10.04 27.85
CA GLY A 80 3.63 11.29 27.79
C GLY A 80 5.13 11.09 27.53
N LEU A 81 5.59 9.88 27.18
CA LEU A 81 6.98 9.58 26.89
C LEU A 81 7.34 9.88 25.43
N ALA A 82 8.46 10.57 25.22
CA ALA A 82 8.92 10.93 23.89
C ALA A 82 9.77 9.83 23.23
N HIS A 83 9.39 9.44 22.02
CA HIS A 83 10.11 8.54 21.14
C HIS A 83 10.92 9.36 20.13
N THR A 84 12.21 9.49 20.38
CA THR A 84 13.11 10.35 19.58
C THR A 84 13.93 9.56 18.55
N HIS A 85 14.11 8.25 18.73
CA HIS A 85 14.93 7.45 17.83
C HIS A 85 14.14 7.01 16.60
N GLN A 86 14.57 7.46 15.42
CA GLN A 86 13.87 7.23 14.16
C GLN A 86 14.53 6.12 13.35
N ARG A 87 13.77 5.10 12.93
CA ARG A 87 14.25 4.07 12.00
C ARG A 87 13.21 3.74 10.92
N LYS A 88 13.66 3.65 9.67
CA LYS A 88 12.84 3.08 8.58
C LYS A 88 12.81 1.56 8.71
N GLN A 89 11.60 1.00 8.70
CA GLN A 89 11.33 -0.43 8.76
C GLN A 89 10.51 -0.84 7.54
N THR A 90 10.64 -2.09 7.14
CA THR A 90 9.84 -2.68 6.06
C THR A 90 8.89 -3.69 6.69
N ARG A 91 7.61 -3.61 6.34
CA ARG A 91 6.57 -4.51 6.85
C ARG A 91 5.66 -4.97 5.72
N SER A 92 5.30 -6.24 5.71
CA SER A 92 4.38 -6.79 4.70
C SER A 92 3.00 -7.09 5.31
N PHE A 93 1.94 -6.79 4.57
CA PHE A 93 0.56 -7.02 4.96
C PHE A 93 -0.14 -7.90 3.93
N LYS A 94 -0.85 -8.92 4.41
CA LYS A 94 -1.80 -9.71 3.63
C LYS A 94 -3.10 -8.94 3.53
N THR A 95 -3.54 -8.69 2.30
CA THR A 95 -4.78 -7.96 1.99
C THR A 95 -5.73 -8.84 1.18
N LEU A 96 -6.92 -8.33 0.87
CA LEU A 96 -7.87 -9.01 -0.02
C LEU A 96 -7.29 -9.28 -1.42
N PHE A 97 -6.35 -8.45 -1.87
CA PHE A 97 -5.77 -8.54 -3.22
C PHE A 97 -4.42 -9.30 -3.24
N GLY A 98 -3.88 -9.65 -2.07
CA GLY A 98 -2.57 -10.27 -1.93
C GLY A 98 -1.67 -9.51 -0.97
N VAL A 99 -0.36 -9.83 -1.01
CA VAL A 99 0.62 -9.24 -0.10
C VAL A 99 1.11 -7.90 -0.64
N VAL A 100 1.11 -6.87 0.20
CA VAL A 100 1.74 -5.56 -0.07
C VAL A 100 2.86 -5.33 0.93
N THR A 101 3.90 -4.61 0.52
CA THR A 101 5.10 -4.37 1.35
C THR A 101 5.33 -2.87 1.53
N LEU A 102 5.35 -2.41 2.76
CA LEU A 102 5.35 -1.00 3.11
C LEU A 102 6.65 -0.63 3.80
N LYS A 103 7.22 0.51 3.41
CA LYS A 103 8.25 1.18 4.19
C LYS A 103 7.55 2.09 5.20
N ARG A 104 7.94 2.01 6.47
CA ARG A 104 7.35 2.75 7.58
C ARG A 104 8.41 3.36 8.47
N GLN A 105 8.18 4.60 8.87
CA GLN A 105 8.98 5.26 9.88
C GLN A 105 8.52 4.78 11.26
N GLY A 106 9.44 4.17 12.01
CA GLY A 106 9.24 3.80 13.40
C GLY A 106 9.95 4.76 14.34
N TYR A 107 9.33 5.03 15.49
CA TYR A 107 9.79 5.91 16.55
C TYR A 107 10.00 5.11 17.82
N GLY A 108 11.26 4.86 18.18
CA GLY A 108 11.64 4.10 19.37
C GLY A 108 11.96 4.98 20.58
N GLY A 109 11.69 4.43 21.76
CA GLY A 109 12.16 4.92 23.06
C GLY A 109 13.03 3.85 23.75
N ARG A 110 13.87 4.23 24.72
CA ARG A 110 14.67 3.24 25.46
C ARG A 110 13.73 2.27 26.20
N GLY A 111 13.85 0.98 25.90
CA GLY A 111 13.06 -0.09 26.52
C GLY A 111 11.58 -0.10 26.12
N GLN A 112 11.18 0.65 25.09
CA GLN A 112 9.79 0.81 24.67
C GLN A 112 9.57 0.30 23.25
N GLU A 113 8.34 -0.12 22.96
CA GLU A 113 7.95 -0.50 21.60
C GLU A 113 8.03 0.68 20.64
N SER A 114 8.24 0.39 19.36
CA SER A 114 8.28 1.43 18.34
C SER A 114 6.88 1.91 18.00
N LEU A 115 6.67 3.22 17.97
CA LEU A 115 5.43 3.83 17.50
C LEU A 115 5.50 4.06 15.99
N HIS A 116 4.37 3.88 15.32
CA HIS A 116 4.22 4.02 13.87
C HIS A 116 3.04 4.96 13.57
N PRO A 117 3.25 6.29 13.57
CA PRO A 117 2.15 7.26 13.47
C PRO A 117 1.26 7.06 12.24
N LEU A 118 1.87 6.77 11.08
CA LEU A 118 1.11 6.52 9.86
C LEU A 118 0.30 5.22 9.92
N ASP A 119 0.80 4.18 10.59
CA ASP A 119 0.03 2.94 10.75
C ASP A 119 -1.19 3.17 11.66
N ALA A 120 -1.04 3.98 12.71
CA ALA A 120 -2.15 4.39 13.57
C ALA A 120 -3.18 5.23 12.80
N GLN A 121 -2.74 6.20 11.99
CA GLN A 121 -3.62 7.01 11.14
C GLN A 121 -4.38 6.15 10.12
N LEU A 122 -3.73 5.13 9.56
CA LEU A 122 -4.33 4.20 8.62
C LEU A 122 -5.12 3.07 9.29
N GLN A 123 -5.16 3.06 10.62
CA GLN A 123 -5.78 2.01 11.43
C GLN A 123 -5.31 0.62 10.96
N LEU A 124 -4.00 0.46 10.75
CA LEU A 124 -3.46 -0.84 10.37
C LEU A 124 -3.40 -1.76 11.59
N PRO A 125 -3.79 -3.04 11.44
CA PRO A 125 -3.69 -3.98 12.53
C PRO A 125 -2.23 -4.22 12.94
N PRO A 126 -1.98 -4.55 14.22
CA PRO A 126 -0.66 -4.98 14.68
C PRO A 126 -0.22 -6.31 14.04
N GLU A 127 -1.18 -7.10 13.56
CA GLU A 127 -0.98 -8.34 12.81
C GLU A 127 -0.74 -8.08 11.32
N ASN A 128 -0.13 -9.04 10.62
CA ASN A 128 0.17 -8.90 9.19
C ASN A 128 -1.05 -9.21 8.28
N LEU A 129 -2.29 -9.18 8.79
CA LEU A 129 -3.52 -9.40 8.01
C LEU A 129 -4.41 -8.17 8.10
N SER A 130 -4.89 -7.64 6.97
CA SER A 130 -5.81 -6.50 6.98
C SER A 130 -7.18 -6.85 7.56
N TYR A 131 -7.85 -5.90 8.22
CA TYR A 131 -9.19 -6.12 8.78
C TYR A 131 -10.23 -6.65 7.78
N PRO A 132 -10.30 -6.17 6.52
CA PRO A 132 -11.21 -6.75 5.54
C PRO A 132 -10.91 -8.23 5.25
N LEU A 133 -9.63 -8.63 5.24
CA LEU A 133 -9.25 -10.03 5.07
C LEU A 133 -9.59 -10.86 6.31
N GLN A 134 -9.35 -10.34 7.51
CA GLN A 134 -9.73 -11.00 8.77
C GLN A 134 -11.23 -11.33 8.80
N ARG A 135 -12.10 -10.38 8.42
CA ARG A 135 -13.55 -10.61 8.34
C ARG A 135 -13.98 -11.65 7.31
N ARG A 136 -13.15 -11.95 6.31
CA ARG A 136 -13.46 -12.91 5.24
C ARG A 136 -13.03 -14.33 5.61
N VAL A 137 -12.09 -14.49 6.55
CA VAL A 137 -11.56 -15.79 6.99
C VAL A 137 -12.11 -16.24 8.34
N ALA A 138 -12.76 -15.34 9.09
CA ALA A 138 -13.52 -15.63 10.30
C ALA A 138 -14.90 -16.21 9.95
#